data_AF-A0A2D5ZIC7-F1
#
_entry.id   AF-A0A2D5ZIC7-F1
#
_cell.length_a   1.000
_cell.length_b   1.000
_cell.length_c   1.000
_cell.angle_alpha   90.00
_cell.angle_beta   90.00
_cell.angle_gamma   90.00
#
_symmetry.space_group_name_H-M   'P 1'
#
loop_
_entity.id
_entity.type
_entity.pdbx_description
1 polymer ?
#
loop_
_entity_poly.entity_id
_entity_poly.type
_entity_poly.pdbx_seq_one_letter_code
_entity_poly.pdbx_strand_id
1 'polypeptide(L)' 'MFSPGRDERTPSVWGKHANYFVNHGEGTSREFLELMEEVQMRVAAEFHVKLEPEVKIWGD' A
#
# COMPACT_ATOMS: atom_id res chain seq x y z
N MET A 1 9.43 -7.68 5.02
CA MET A 1 10.11 -7.86 3.73
C MET A 1 9.06 -7.62 2.64
N PHE A 2 9.16 -6.52 1.89
CA PHE A 2 8.27 -6.26 0.76
C PHE A 2 8.57 -7.29 -0.35
N SER A 3 7.54 -7.71 -1.07
CA SER A 3 7.62 -8.81 -2.04
C SER A 3 8.79 -8.62 -3.02
N PRO A 4 9.68 -9.61 -3.19
CA PRO A 4 10.76 -9.51 -4.15
C PRO A 4 10.18 -9.37 -5.56
N GLY A 5 10.65 -8.36 -6.31
CA GLY A 5 10.25 -8.13 -7.71
C GLY A 5 9.42 -6.87 -7.98
N ARG A 6 9.15 -6.02 -6.99
CA ARG A 6 8.48 -4.73 -7.24
C ARG A 6 9.48 -3.71 -7.82
N ASP A 7 9.15 -3.09 -8.96
CA ASP A 7 9.96 -2.00 -9.57
C ASP A 7 10.11 -0.87 -8.54
N GLU A 8 11.33 -0.34 -8.38
CA GLU A 8 11.65 0.73 -7.42
C GLU A 8 10.82 2.01 -7.63
N ARG A 9 10.23 2.19 -8.82
CA ARG A 9 9.36 3.32 -9.14
C ARG A 9 7.89 3.12 -8.74
N THR A 10 7.50 1.91 -8.36
CA THR A 10 6.13 1.60 -7.92
C THR A 10 5.87 2.13 -6.51
N PRO A 11 4.60 2.30 -6.12
CA PRO A 11 4.26 2.70 -4.76
C PRO A 11 4.85 1.75 -3.70
N SER A 12 5.29 2.32 -2.59
CA SER A 12 5.80 1.57 -1.44
C SER A 12 5.32 2.15 -0.11
N VAL A 13 5.38 1.35 0.95
CA VAL A 13 5.19 1.87 2.31
C VAL A 13 6.51 2.47 2.80
N TRP A 14 6.46 3.63 3.45
CA TRP A 14 7.66 4.30 3.94
C TRP A 14 8.24 3.61 5.17
N GLY A 15 9.52 3.25 5.13
CA GLY A 15 10.19 2.51 6.20
C GLY A 15 10.32 3.24 7.54
N LYS A 16 10.18 4.58 7.57
CA LYS A 16 10.24 5.36 8.82
C LYS A 16 8.86 5.57 9.46
N HIS A 17 7.78 5.40 8.70
CA HIS A 17 6.41 5.54 9.20
C HIS A 17 5.43 4.82 8.28
N ALA A 18 4.98 3.63 8.69
CA ALA A 18 4.28 2.69 7.82
C ALA A 18 2.90 3.15 7.30
N ASN A 19 2.29 4.17 7.91
CA ASN A 19 1.02 4.72 7.38
C ASN A 19 1.21 5.57 6.11
N TYR A 20 2.45 5.90 5.71
CA TYR A 20 2.70 6.62 4.48
C TYR A 20 2.90 5.65 3.32
N PHE A 21 2.02 5.75 2.33
CA PHE A 21 2.19 5.16 1.01
C PHE A 21 2.84 6.22 0.12
N VAL A 22 4.02 5.91 -0.43
CA VAL A 22 4.89 6.85 -1.15
C VAL A 22 4.87 6.52 -2.62
N ASN A 23 4.63 7.55 -3.46
CA ASN A 23 4.86 7.47 -4.89
C ASN A 23 6.31 7.89 -5.17
N HIS A 24 7.10 7.03 -5.82
CA HIS A 24 8.48 7.35 -6.19
C HIS A 24 8.61 8.03 -7.55
N GLY A 25 7.48 8.31 -8.21
CA GLY A 25 7.41 9.14 -9.41
C GLY A 25 6.31 8.68 -10.37
N GLU A 26 6.41 7.44 -10.84
CA GLU A 26 5.56 6.90 -11.93
C GLU A 26 4.44 5.97 -11.43
N GLY A 27 4.24 5.87 -10.11
CA GLY A 27 3.19 5.04 -9.54
C GLY A 27 1.79 5.52 -9.91
N THR A 28 0.94 4.58 -10.33
CA THR A 28 -0.46 4.79 -10.72
C THR A 28 -1.41 4.61 -9.53
N SER A 29 -2.62 5.18 -9.62
CA SER A 29 -3.67 4.97 -8.62
C SER A 29 -4.01 3.49 -8.42
N ARG A 30 -4.01 2.69 -9.50
CA ARG A 30 -4.23 1.24 -9.44
C ARG A 30 -3.19 0.54 -8.56
N GLU A 31 -1.91 0.85 -8.76
CA GLU A 31 -0.83 0.24 -7.96
C GLU A 31 -0.89 0.66 -6.49
N PHE A 32 -1.38 1.86 -6.19
CA PHE A 32 -1.68 2.26 -4.81
C PHE A 32 -2.79 1.41 -4.19
N LEU A 33 -3.88 1.17 -4.92
CA LEU A 33 -4.98 0.33 -4.45
C LEU A 33 -4.54 -1.10 -4.19
N GLU A 34 -3.75 -1.69 -5.11
CA GLU A 34 -3.17 -3.02 -4.95
C GLU A 34 -2.24 -3.09 -3.73
N LEU A 35 -1.41 -2.07 -3.52
CA LEU A 35 -0.56 -1.98 -2.33
C LEU A 35 -1.37 -1.85 -1.03
N MET A 36 -2.43 -1.05 -1.03
CA MET A 36 -3.31 -0.90 0.13
C MET A 36 -4.01 -2.21 0.49
N GLU A 37 -4.50 -2.94 -0.52
CA GLU A 37 -5.09 -4.27 -0.35
C GLU A 37 -4.07 -5.27 0.21
N GLU A 38 -2.83 -5.27 -0.32
CA GLU A 38 -1.77 -6.13 0.19
C GLU A 38 -1.46 -5.84 1.68
N VAL A 39 -1.38 -4.57 2.06
CA VAL A 39 -1.18 -4.17 3.46
C VAL A 39 -2.34 -4.63 4.34
N GLN A 40 -3.58 -4.40 3.89
CA GLN A 40 -4.79 -4.84 4.60
C GLN A 40 -4.79 -6.36 4.81
N MET A 41 -4.52 -7.15 3.77
CA MET A 41 -4.48 -8.62 3.87
C MET A 41 -3.43 -9.10 4.87
N ARG A 42 -2.21 -8.54 4.81
CA ARG A 42 -1.13 -8.93 5.72
C ARG A 42 -1.44 -8.59 7.17
N VAL A 43 -1.98 -7.39 7.42
CA VAL A 43 -2.36 -6.96 8.77
C VAL A 43 -3.53 -7.80 9.30
N ALA A 44 -4.51 -8.11 8.47
CA ALA A 44 -5.63 -8.97 8.85
C ALA A 44 -5.15 -10.39 9.19
N ALA A 45 -4.23 -10.97 8.40
CA ALA A 45 -3.70 -12.31 8.65
C ALA A 45 -2.89 -12.39 9.95
N GLU A 46 -2.04 -11.39 10.22
CA GLU A 46 -1.18 -11.38 11.40
C GLU A 46 -1.94 -10.99 12.67
N PHE A 47 -2.70 -9.89 12.61
CA PHE A 47 -3.27 -9.24 13.79
C PHE A 47 -4.77 -9.45 13.93
N HIS A 48 -5.43 -10.09 12.96
CA HIS A 48 -6.87 -10.36 12.97
C HIS A 48 -7.71 -9.08 13.04
N VAL A 49 -7.16 -7.97 12.54
CA VAL A 49 -7.80 -6.66 12.45
C VAL A 49 -7.95 -6.25 10.99
N LYS A 50 -9.12 -5.72 10.63
CA LYS A 50 -9.37 -5.13 9.32
C LYS A 50 -9.05 -3.63 9.35
N LEU A 51 -8.08 -3.19 8.54
CA LEU A 51 -7.80 -1.77 8.37
C LEU A 51 -8.82 -1.16 7.40
N GLU A 52 -9.39 -0.02 7.77
CA GLU A 52 -10.22 0.79 6.88
C GLU A 52 -9.43 1.99 6.37
N PRO A 53 -9.52 2.35 5.07
CA PRO A 53 -8.84 3.52 4.54
C PRO A 53 -9.33 4.82 5.19
N GLU A 54 -8.39 5.67 5.63
CA GLU A 54 -8.70 7.05 6.05
C GLU A 54 -8.91 7.96 4.83
N VAL A 55 -8.16 7.70 3.75
CA VAL A 55 -8.21 8.50 2.53
C VAL A 55 -9.46 8.22 1.72
N LYS A 56 -10.00 9.26 1.08
CA LYS A 56 -11.08 9.12 0.09
C LYS A 56 -10.50 8.72 -1.25
N ILE A 57 -11.02 7.64 -1.82
CA ILE A 57 -10.68 7.19 -3.17
C ILE A 57 -11.73 7.78 -4.12
N TRP A 58 -11.27 8.49 -5.14
CA TRP A 58 -12.12 9.13 -6.16
C TRP A 58 -11.84 8.51 -7.52
N GLY A 59 -12.90 8.23 -8.28
CA GLY A 59 -12.85 7.57 -9.59
C GLY A 59 -13.86 6.44 -9.70
N ASP A 60 -14.14 5.99 -10.92
CA ASP A 60 -14.93 4.80 -11.26
C ASP A 60 -14.01 3.63 -11.66
#